data_AF-A0A4Q1KK77-F1
#
_entry.id   AF-A0A4Q1KK77-F1
#
_cell.length_a   1.000
_cell.length_b   1.000
_cell.length_c   1.000
_cell.angle_alpha   90.00
_cell.angle_beta   90.00
_cell.angle_gamma   90.00
#
_symmetry.space_group_name_H-M   'P 1'
#
loop_
_entity.id
_entity.type
_entity.pdbx_description
1 polymer ?
#
loop_
_entity_poly.entity_id
_entity_poly.type
_entity_poly.pdbx_seq_one_letter_code
_entity_poly.pdbx_strand_id
1 'polypeptide(L)'
;MKTFLFFITLSITLLFSCKENTKNENEESLVNENALESLVEVTSGYATFEEAFHKLPLKSVPIQAIISKNEKILTGINPVAFSLPSIYELWFNKNYNYQLISGYRLNLSNDFYTAILKIKIGEIDQEHLLINYDFDGKIIDSILVAIFSDGEYEYSTTKSTINQNEILITSNFFVKDADDSEEMQRIIKILPDGKLKEISEKESILDFVAKELNIENPKRIKDLEAFKLQPNNPKEAIVVIPEIMEGSKEEEFFRLNSHIAIVNLKSKTITHQYFESHKTNGWVSDAIRLDEIKIDTAPYFVNESTRAFGIRVSYFGSSRVNPYYNQTLSLFIKENNTLKKILHNFNIEKNTGEWNGNCEGEFFNESKTLVISKKKTNGYVDILVKHKLAKSIAFLNQNDECDEKDTISNSSSILRFDGQLYN
;
A
#
# COMPACT_ATOMS: atom_id res chain seq x y z
N MET A 1 4.08 33.62 -15.80
CA MET A 1 5.19 32.65 -15.79
C MET A 1 4.60 31.35 -16.34
N LYS A 2 4.88 31.05 -17.61
CA LYS A 2 4.16 30.02 -18.39
C LYS A 2 4.59 28.63 -17.94
N THR A 3 3.63 27.84 -17.48
CA THR A 3 3.72 26.40 -17.23
C THR A 3 3.81 25.68 -18.57
N PHE A 4 4.94 25.05 -18.85
CA PHE A 4 5.05 24.04 -19.90
C PHE A 4 4.76 22.68 -19.26
N LEU A 5 3.56 22.15 -19.46
CA LEU A 5 3.27 20.73 -19.27
C LEU A 5 3.82 20.00 -20.50
N PHE A 6 4.94 19.29 -20.34
CA PHE A 6 5.30 18.24 -21.29
C PHE A 6 4.56 16.97 -20.87
N PHE A 7 3.48 16.65 -21.58
CA PHE A 7 2.94 15.29 -21.60
C PHE A 7 3.88 14.46 -22.48
N ILE A 8 4.77 13.68 -21.88
CA ILE A 8 5.46 12.60 -22.58
C ILE A 8 4.56 11.38 -22.50
N THR A 9 3.70 11.23 -23.49
CA THR A 9 3.02 9.97 -23.79
C THR A 9 4.09 8.98 -24.27
N LEU A 10 4.47 8.04 -23.40
CA LEU A 10 5.20 6.85 -23.83
C LEU A 10 4.21 5.98 -24.61
N SER A 11 4.18 6.18 -25.93
CA SER A 11 3.46 5.32 -26.85
C SER A 11 4.17 3.97 -26.93
N ILE A 12 3.87 3.08 -25.98
CA ILE A 12 4.01 1.64 -26.22
C ILE A 12 2.86 1.29 -27.15
N THR A 13 3.15 1.22 -28.45
CA THR A 13 2.23 0.66 -29.44
C THR A 13 2.05 -0.83 -29.18
N LEU A 14 1.14 -1.16 -28.27
CA LEU A 14 0.39 -2.40 -28.29
C LEU A 14 -0.53 -2.34 -29.51
N LEU A 15 -0.13 -3.00 -30.60
CA LEU A 15 -1.02 -3.25 -31.72
C LEU A 15 -2.07 -4.29 -31.32
N PHE A 16 -3.12 -3.84 -30.63
CA PHE A 16 -4.42 -4.50 -30.68
C PHE A 16 -5.08 -4.11 -32.00
N SER A 17 -5.04 -5.01 -32.98
CA SER A 17 -5.88 -4.90 -34.18
C SER A 17 -7.11 -5.78 -34.01
N CYS A 18 -8.25 -5.15 -33.72
CA CYS A 18 -9.57 -5.73 -33.98
C CYS A 18 -9.76 -5.88 -35.48
N LYS A 19 -10.07 -7.11 -35.92
CA LYS A 19 -10.36 -7.46 -37.32
C LYS A 19 -11.86 -7.62 -37.48
N GLU A 20 -12.52 -6.69 -38.17
CA GLU A 20 -13.78 -6.95 -38.88
C GLU A 20 -13.58 -6.82 -40.39
N ASN A 21 -14.05 -7.87 -41.05
CA ASN A 21 -14.01 -8.24 -42.48
C ASN A 21 -14.14 -7.10 -43.51
N THR A 22 -13.21 -7.11 -44.48
CA THR A 22 -13.59 -7.27 -45.90
C THR A 22 -12.49 -7.99 -46.69
N LYS A 23 -12.93 -8.71 -47.74
CA LYS A 23 -12.31 -9.83 -48.47
C LYS A 23 -11.06 -9.54 -49.32
N ASN A 24 -10.26 -10.60 -49.47
CA ASN A 24 -9.35 -11.00 -50.57
C ASN A 24 -8.06 -10.16 -50.73
N GLU A 25 -6.83 -10.69 -50.75
CA GLU A 25 -6.30 -11.90 -51.41
C GLU A 25 -5.04 -12.44 -50.67
N ASN A 26 -4.65 -13.66 -51.00
CA ASN A 26 -3.68 -14.55 -50.34
C ASN A 26 -2.30 -13.95 -49.99
N GLU A 27 -1.89 -14.06 -48.72
CA GLU A 27 -0.51 -14.31 -48.31
C GLU A 27 -0.53 -15.32 -47.15
N GLU A 28 0.00 -16.51 -47.42
CA GLU A 28 0.11 -17.63 -46.48
C GLU A 28 0.96 -17.30 -45.26
N SER A 29 0.47 -17.75 -44.11
CA SER A 29 1.19 -17.79 -42.85
C SER A 29 2.39 -18.74 -42.92
N LEU A 30 3.59 -18.20 -42.96
CA LEU A 30 4.82 -18.96 -42.69
C LEU A 30 5.01 -19.11 -41.18
N VAL A 31 4.17 -19.97 -40.55
CA VAL A 31 4.60 -20.67 -39.35
C VAL A 31 5.60 -21.72 -39.83
N ASN A 32 6.88 -21.50 -39.53
CA ASN A 32 7.94 -22.39 -39.96
C ASN A 32 7.84 -23.69 -39.14
N GLU A 33 7.16 -24.71 -39.66
CA GLU A 33 7.07 -26.06 -39.06
C GLU A 33 8.47 -26.65 -38.76
N ASN A 34 9.50 -26.22 -39.49
CA ASN A 34 10.90 -26.56 -39.22
C ASN A 34 11.43 -26.04 -37.86
N ALA A 35 10.84 -24.98 -37.28
CA ALA A 35 11.24 -24.48 -35.97
C ALA A 35 10.75 -25.40 -34.83
N LEU A 36 9.57 -26.03 -35.00
CA LEU A 36 9.07 -27.03 -34.05
C LEU A 36 9.77 -28.39 -34.24
N GLU A 37 10.07 -28.82 -35.46
CA GLU A 37 10.83 -30.06 -35.70
C GLU A 37 12.28 -29.95 -35.22
N SER A 38 12.93 -28.79 -35.38
CA SER A 38 14.25 -28.54 -34.78
C SER A 38 14.22 -28.41 -33.26
N LEU A 39 13.10 -28.03 -32.65
CA LEU A 39 12.91 -28.09 -31.19
C LEU A 39 12.86 -29.54 -30.68
N VAL A 40 12.26 -30.47 -31.44
CA VAL A 40 12.12 -31.88 -31.04
C VAL A 40 13.44 -32.64 -31.20
N GLU A 41 14.20 -32.45 -32.29
CA GLU A 41 15.52 -33.10 -32.47
C GLU A 41 16.57 -32.62 -31.46
N VAL A 42 16.47 -31.38 -30.97
CA VAL A 42 17.39 -30.83 -29.99
C VAL A 42 17.14 -31.40 -28.58
N THR A 43 15.98 -31.95 -28.22
CA THR A 43 15.72 -32.36 -26.81
C THR A 43 16.49 -33.59 -26.30
N SER A 44 17.20 -34.34 -27.14
CA SER A 44 17.79 -35.66 -26.79
C SER A 44 19.13 -35.62 -26.00
N GLY A 45 19.31 -34.63 -25.12
CA GLY A 45 20.50 -34.53 -24.26
C GLY A 45 20.53 -33.34 -23.30
N TYR A 46 19.42 -32.61 -23.14
CA TYR A 46 19.40 -31.38 -22.35
C TYR A 46 18.90 -31.65 -20.92
N ALA A 47 19.56 -31.02 -19.96
CA ALA A 47 19.20 -31.08 -18.55
C ALA A 47 17.75 -30.61 -18.33
N THR A 48 17.03 -31.28 -17.44
CA THR A 48 15.69 -30.87 -16.99
C THR A 48 15.75 -29.50 -16.30
N PHE A 49 14.61 -28.82 -16.13
CA PHE A 49 14.55 -27.56 -15.37
C PHE A 49 15.21 -27.72 -13.99
N GLU A 50 14.87 -28.77 -13.25
CA GLU A 50 15.40 -29.03 -11.92
C GLU A 50 16.92 -29.17 -11.93
N GLU A 51 17.49 -29.97 -12.84
CA GLU A 51 18.94 -30.10 -12.99
C GLU A 51 19.62 -28.77 -13.36
N ALA A 52 19.02 -27.98 -14.26
CA ALA A 52 19.53 -26.69 -14.66
C ALA A 52 19.47 -25.68 -13.51
N PHE A 53 18.37 -25.67 -12.75
CA PHE A 53 18.14 -24.81 -11.60
C PHE A 53 19.12 -25.10 -10.47
N HIS A 54 19.34 -26.37 -10.13
CA HIS A 54 20.26 -26.75 -9.05
C HIS A 54 21.74 -26.53 -9.38
N LYS A 55 22.10 -26.41 -10.66
CA LYS A 55 23.44 -25.96 -11.10
C LYS A 55 23.68 -24.47 -10.81
N LEU A 56 22.62 -23.66 -10.65
CA LEU A 56 22.77 -22.26 -10.27
C LEU A 56 23.27 -22.14 -8.82
N PRO A 57 24.21 -21.22 -8.55
CA PRO A 57 24.66 -20.95 -7.19
C PRO A 57 23.51 -20.42 -6.33
N LEU A 58 23.40 -20.91 -5.09
CA LEU A 58 22.44 -20.41 -4.12
C LEU A 58 22.98 -19.15 -3.42
N LYS A 59 22.15 -18.12 -3.30
CA LYS A 59 22.45 -16.91 -2.52
C LYS A 59 21.38 -16.63 -1.47
N SER A 60 21.78 -15.97 -0.39
CA SER A 60 20.91 -15.51 0.68
C SER A 60 20.45 -14.07 0.45
N VAL A 61 19.24 -13.74 0.90
CA VAL A 61 18.75 -12.37 1.02
C VAL A 61 19.10 -11.76 2.40
N PRO A 62 19.21 -10.43 2.54
CA PRO A 62 19.02 -9.41 1.51
C PRO A 62 20.15 -9.42 0.47
N ILE A 63 19.80 -9.19 -0.80
CA ILE A 63 20.78 -9.11 -1.90
C ILE A 63 20.46 -7.94 -2.83
N GLN A 64 21.52 -7.32 -3.37
CA GLN A 64 21.38 -6.32 -4.42
C GLN A 64 21.49 -6.97 -5.80
N ALA A 65 20.49 -6.74 -6.64
CA ALA A 65 20.56 -6.98 -8.07
C ALA A 65 21.06 -5.69 -8.74
N ILE A 66 22.29 -5.74 -9.23
CA ILE A 66 22.93 -4.65 -9.96
C ILE A 66 23.78 -5.24 -11.08
N ILE A 67 23.79 -4.60 -12.25
CA ILE A 67 24.64 -4.97 -13.37
C ILE A 67 26.05 -4.43 -13.13
N SER A 68 27.03 -5.32 -13.26
CA SER A 68 28.45 -5.00 -13.05
C SER A 68 29.24 -5.23 -14.33
N LYS A 69 30.29 -4.43 -14.58
CA LYS A 69 31.09 -4.57 -15.81
C LYS A 69 31.90 -5.87 -15.91
N ASN A 70 32.11 -6.58 -14.78
CA ASN A 70 32.94 -7.78 -14.70
C ASN A 70 32.13 -9.01 -14.24
N GLU A 71 31.09 -9.32 -15.00
CA GLU A 71 30.19 -10.45 -14.76
C GLU A 71 30.88 -11.80 -15.07
N LYS A 72 30.87 -12.73 -14.11
CA LYS A 72 31.35 -14.10 -14.36
C LYS A 72 30.32 -14.86 -15.19
N ILE A 73 30.70 -15.18 -16.43
CA ILE A 73 29.90 -16.00 -17.35
C ILE A 73 29.89 -17.44 -16.85
N LEU A 74 28.69 -18.03 -16.75
CA LEU A 74 28.50 -19.45 -16.53
C LEU A 74 28.28 -20.11 -17.90
N THR A 75 29.14 -21.05 -18.25
CA THR A 75 29.00 -21.82 -19.49
C THR A 75 28.01 -22.99 -19.30
N GLY A 76 27.25 -23.31 -20.35
CA GLY A 76 26.38 -24.50 -20.36
C GLY A 76 25.02 -24.36 -19.67
N ILE A 77 24.53 -23.13 -19.44
CA ILE A 77 23.16 -22.92 -18.99
C ILE A 77 22.22 -22.93 -20.20
N ASN A 78 21.27 -23.86 -20.23
CA ASN A 78 20.28 -23.94 -21.30
C ASN A 78 19.13 -22.93 -21.05
N PRO A 79 18.97 -21.89 -21.90
CA PRO A 79 17.89 -20.91 -21.72
C PRO A 79 16.49 -21.49 -21.90
N VAL A 80 16.34 -22.57 -22.68
CA VAL A 80 15.06 -23.25 -22.89
C VAL A 80 14.60 -23.94 -21.60
N ALA A 81 15.54 -24.46 -20.80
CA ALA A 81 15.23 -25.09 -19.52
C ALA A 81 14.60 -24.11 -18.51
N PHE A 82 14.80 -22.81 -18.68
CA PHE A 82 14.24 -21.74 -17.84
C PHE A 82 13.04 -21.03 -18.47
N SER A 83 12.53 -21.53 -19.61
CA SER A 83 11.42 -20.93 -20.35
C SER A 83 11.67 -19.47 -20.78
N LEU A 84 12.94 -19.07 -20.97
CA LEU A 84 13.25 -17.71 -21.43
C LEU A 84 12.63 -17.36 -22.80
N PRO A 85 12.55 -18.28 -23.78
CA PRO A 85 11.88 -17.98 -25.06
C PRO A 85 10.39 -17.66 -24.94
N SER A 86 9.71 -18.05 -23.85
CA SER A 86 8.31 -17.63 -23.62
C SER A 86 8.18 -16.24 -22.98
N ILE A 87 9.26 -15.70 -22.40
CA ILE A 87 9.30 -14.34 -21.84
C ILE A 87 9.76 -13.34 -22.92
N TYR A 88 10.79 -13.72 -23.68
CA TYR A 88 11.34 -12.91 -24.76
C TYR A 88 10.89 -13.48 -26.11
N GLU A 89 9.80 -12.96 -26.67
CA GLU A 89 9.22 -13.46 -27.93
C GLU A 89 10.23 -13.47 -29.10
N LEU A 90 11.20 -12.56 -29.07
CA LEU A 90 12.24 -12.42 -30.10
C LEU A 90 13.54 -13.18 -29.75
N TRP A 91 13.50 -14.14 -28.83
CA TRP A 91 14.68 -14.88 -28.36
C TRP A 91 15.52 -15.46 -29.52
N PHE A 92 14.86 -16.07 -30.50
CA PHE A 92 15.52 -16.71 -31.64
C PHE A 92 15.84 -15.73 -32.79
N ASN A 93 15.48 -14.45 -32.66
CA ASN A 93 15.80 -13.44 -33.65
C ASN A 93 17.28 -13.03 -33.54
N LYS A 94 18.05 -13.33 -34.59
CA LYS A 94 19.50 -13.07 -34.65
C LYS A 94 19.86 -11.58 -34.48
N ASN A 95 18.95 -10.67 -34.78
CA ASN A 95 19.20 -9.22 -34.64
C ASN A 95 19.29 -8.78 -33.18
N TYR A 96 18.60 -9.47 -32.26
CA TYR A 96 18.62 -9.14 -30.83
C TYR A 96 19.72 -9.89 -30.07
N ASN A 97 20.11 -11.08 -30.55
CA ASN A 97 21.22 -11.86 -29.99
C ASN A 97 21.13 -12.02 -28.46
N TYR A 98 19.99 -12.52 -27.97
CA TYR A 98 19.79 -12.80 -26.55
C TYR A 98 20.74 -13.91 -26.07
N GLN A 99 21.39 -13.67 -24.94
CA GLN A 99 22.32 -14.63 -24.33
C GLN A 99 22.08 -14.72 -22.83
N LEU A 100 21.75 -15.92 -22.34
CA LEU A 100 21.79 -16.21 -20.91
C LEU A 100 23.26 -16.39 -20.49
N ILE A 101 23.80 -15.39 -19.79
CA ILE A 101 25.24 -15.33 -19.46
C ILE A 101 25.55 -15.89 -18.07
N SER A 102 24.61 -15.81 -17.13
CA SER A 102 24.80 -16.27 -15.75
C SER A 102 23.46 -16.30 -15.00
N GLY A 103 23.46 -16.74 -13.75
CA GLY A 103 22.29 -16.73 -12.89
C GLY A 103 22.61 -17.21 -11.49
N TYR A 104 21.64 -17.08 -10.59
CA TYR A 104 21.69 -17.63 -9.24
C TYR A 104 20.28 -17.89 -8.73
N ARG A 105 20.14 -18.84 -7.82
CA ARG A 105 18.86 -19.15 -7.16
C ARG A 105 18.78 -18.50 -5.78
N LEU A 106 17.56 -18.20 -5.36
CA LEU A 106 17.23 -17.65 -4.05
C LEU A 106 16.27 -18.60 -3.33
N ASN A 107 16.37 -18.64 -2.00
CA ASN A 107 15.42 -19.37 -1.17
C ASN A 107 14.41 -18.38 -0.55
N LEU A 108 13.40 -17.99 -1.33
CA LEU A 108 12.39 -17.02 -0.90
C LEU A 108 11.16 -17.70 -0.26
N SER A 109 10.81 -18.90 -0.73
CA SER A 109 9.72 -19.71 -0.22
C SER A 109 10.06 -21.19 -0.34
N ASN A 110 9.37 -22.03 0.45
CA ASN A 110 9.38 -23.47 0.26
C ASN A 110 8.32 -23.94 -0.73
N ASP A 111 7.44 -23.05 -1.22
CA ASP A 111 6.28 -23.38 -2.07
C ASP A 111 6.54 -23.11 -3.57
N PHE A 112 7.66 -22.49 -3.91
CA PHE A 112 8.07 -22.20 -5.29
C PHE A 112 9.58 -22.01 -5.39
N TYR A 113 10.13 -22.14 -6.60
CA TYR A 113 11.53 -21.85 -6.90
C TYR A 113 11.71 -20.41 -7.35
N THR A 114 12.82 -19.77 -6.95
CA THR A 114 13.19 -18.44 -7.46
C THR A 114 14.59 -18.46 -8.06
N ALA A 115 14.71 -17.98 -9.30
CA ALA A 115 15.99 -17.68 -9.93
C ALA A 115 16.08 -16.21 -10.35
N ILE A 116 17.30 -15.69 -10.31
CA ILE A 116 17.67 -14.47 -11.02
C ILE A 116 18.58 -14.87 -12.16
N LEU A 117 18.09 -14.69 -13.37
CA LEU A 117 18.80 -14.97 -14.61
C LEU A 117 19.37 -13.67 -15.16
N LYS A 118 20.56 -13.73 -15.72
CA LYS A 118 21.26 -12.59 -16.28
C LYS A 118 21.36 -12.74 -17.79
N ILE A 119 20.76 -11.82 -18.50
CA ILE A 119 20.60 -11.84 -19.94
C ILE A 119 21.40 -10.69 -20.53
N LYS A 120 22.18 -10.97 -21.57
CA LYS A 120 22.80 -9.97 -22.44
C LYS A 120 21.96 -9.87 -23.72
N ILE A 121 21.75 -8.64 -24.20
CA ILE A 121 21.00 -8.33 -25.42
C ILE A 121 21.94 -7.55 -26.34
N GLY A 122 22.23 -8.10 -27.52
CA GLY A 122 23.26 -7.55 -28.40
C GLY A 122 24.62 -7.48 -27.70
N GLU A 123 25.31 -6.34 -27.85
CA GLU A 123 26.64 -6.13 -27.27
C GLU A 123 26.65 -5.30 -25.99
N ILE A 124 25.61 -4.50 -25.77
CA ILE A 124 25.61 -3.42 -24.78
C ILE A 124 24.62 -3.70 -23.66
N ASP A 125 23.40 -4.09 -24.00
CA ASP A 125 22.30 -4.14 -23.05
C ASP A 125 22.37 -5.39 -22.18
N GLN A 126 22.00 -5.22 -20.92
CA GLN A 126 21.97 -6.28 -19.93
C GLN A 126 20.75 -6.17 -19.03
N GLU A 127 20.20 -7.33 -18.68
CA GLU A 127 19.03 -7.46 -17.84
C GLU A 127 19.25 -8.55 -16.79
N HIS A 128 18.82 -8.28 -15.56
CA HIS A 128 18.63 -9.31 -14.54
C HIS A 128 17.13 -9.52 -14.36
N LEU A 129 16.67 -10.72 -14.65
CA LEU A 129 15.27 -11.12 -14.57
C LEU A 129 15.07 -12.06 -13.37
N LEU A 130 14.27 -11.64 -12.40
CA LEU A 130 13.79 -12.51 -11.33
C LEU A 130 12.58 -13.28 -11.84
N ILE A 131 12.58 -14.59 -11.65
CA ILE A 131 11.50 -15.48 -12.06
C ILE A 131 11.16 -16.41 -10.91
N ASN A 132 9.86 -16.49 -10.60
CA ASN A 132 9.30 -17.50 -9.72
C ASN A 132 8.72 -18.63 -10.58
N TYR A 133 9.02 -19.86 -10.20
CA TYR A 133 8.60 -21.08 -10.88
C TYR A 133 7.86 -22.00 -9.92
N ASP A 134 6.89 -22.76 -10.43
CA ASP A 134 6.38 -23.92 -9.71
C ASP A 134 7.43 -25.05 -9.70
N PHE A 135 7.11 -26.16 -9.03
CA PHE A 135 8.03 -27.29 -8.91
C PHE A 135 8.28 -28.03 -10.23
N ASP A 136 7.41 -27.85 -11.23
CA ASP A 136 7.57 -28.43 -12.57
C ASP A 136 8.40 -27.51 -13.49
N GLY A 137 8.81 -26.34 -13.01
CA GLY A 137 9.61 -25.37 -13.76
C GLY A 137 8.79 -24.45 -14.67
N LYS A 138 7.46 -24.40 -14.49
CA LYS A 138 6.62 -23.44 -15.19
C LYS A 138 6.68 -22.09 -14.48
N ILE A 139 6.74 -21.02 -15.27
CA ILE A 139 6.75 -19.65 -14.76
C ILE A 139 5.43 -19.35 -14.03
N ILE A 140 5.55 -18.93 -12.78
CA ILE A 140 4.46 -18.34 -11.99
C ILE A 140 4.38 -16.85 -12.31
N ASP A 141 5.50 -16.14 -12.19
CA ASP A 141 5.61 -14.70 -12.43
C ASP A 141 7.07 -14.29 -12.62
N SER A 142 7.31 -13.10 -13.18
CA SER A 142 8.65 -12.58 -13.40
C SER A 142 8.73 -11.06 -13.39
N ILE A 143 9.90 -10.51 -13.04
CA ILE A 143 10.12 -9.06 -13.05
C ILE A 143 11.60 -8.72 -13.30
N LEU A 144 11.83 -7.65 -14.06
CA LEU A 144 13.17 -7.08 -14.24
C LEU A 144 13.63 -6.41 -12.93
N VAL A 145 14.73 -6.91 -12.38
CA VAL A 145 15.32 -6.42 -11.11
C VAL A 145 16.63 -5.68 -11.31
N ALA A 146 17.24 -5.77 -12.50
CA ALA A 146 18.30 -4.84 -12.91
C ALA A 146 18.27 -4.68 -14.42
N ILE A 147 18.58 -3.47 -14.89
CA ILE A 147 18.66 -3.13 -16.31
C ILE A 147 19.85 -2.20 -16.48
N PHE A 148 20.61 -2.42 -17.55
CA PHE A 148 21.51 -1.44 -18.11
C PHE A 148 21.20 -1.43 -19.60
N SER A 149 20.68 -0.31 -20.09
CA SER A 149 20.45 -0.09 -21.51
C SER A 149 21.03 1.25 -21.89
N ASP A 150 21.81 1.28 -22.96
CA ASP A 150 22.48 2.47 -23.49
C ASP A 150 22.06 2.66 -24.95
N GLY A 151 20.97 3.40 -25.12
CA GLY A 151 20.40 3.76 -26.41
C GLY A 151 21.08 5.00 -27.00
N GLU A 152 20.73 5.35 -28.23
CA GLU A 152 21.36 6.47 -28.95
C GLU A 152 21.16 7.83 -28.24
N TYR A 153 20.01 8.04 -27.60
CA TYR A 153 19.58 9.32 -27.01
C TYR A 153 19.38 9.28 -25.49
N GLU A 154 19.32 8.11 -24.90
CA GLU A 154 19.06 7.93 -23.47
C GLU A 154 19.77 6.67 -22.96
N TYR A 155 20.04 6.63 -21.66
CA TYR A 155 20.41 5.39 -21.00
C TYR A 155 19.61 5.23 -19.70
N SER A 156 19.29 3.99 -19.38
CA SER A 156 18.55 3.66 -18.16
C SER A 156 19.31 2.66 -17.32
N THR A 157 19.24 2.85 -16.01
CA THR A 157 19.79 1.90 -15.05
C THR A 157 18.72 1.52 -14.06
N THR A 158 18.55 0.21 -13.84
CA THR A 158 17.71 -0.30 -12.76
C THR A 158 18.59 -1.11 -11.83
N LYS A 159 18.41 -0.90 -10.52
CA LYS A 159 18.99 -1.72 -9.46
C LYS A 159 17.89 -2.06 -8.46
N SER A 160 17.99 -3.22 -7.83
CA SER A 160 17.01 -3.64 -6.84
C SER A 160 17.63 -4.17 -5.57
N THR A 161 16.96 -3.98 -4.44
CA THR A 161 17.23 -4.69 -3.19
C THR A 161 16.14 -5.74 -2.99
N ILE A 162 16.53 -7.01 -2.94
CA ILE A 162 15.63 -8.14 -2.79
C ILE A 162 15.74 -8.66 -1.36
N ASN A 163 14.61 -8.69 -0.65
CA ASN A 163 14.45 -9.26 0.68
C ASN A 163 13.61 -10.55 0.58
N GLN A 164 13.29 -11.17 1.72
CA GLN A 164 12.49 -12.40 1.75
C GLN A 164 11.13 -12.26 1.05
N ASN A 165 10.42 -11.13 1.30
CA ASN A 165 9.02 -10.95 0.87
C ASN A 165 8.80 -9.68 0.03
N GLU A 166 9.84 -8.89 -0.22
CA GLU A 166 9.72 -7.56 -0.84
C GLU A 166 10.95 -7.27 -1.71
N ILE A 167 10.73 -6.68 -2.87
CA ILE A 167 11.75 -6.17 -3.79
C ILE A 167 11.57 -4.66 -3.89
N LEU A 168 12.60 -3.89 -3.56
CA LEU A 168 12.66 -2.46 -3.82
C LEU A 168 13.42 -2.24 -5.12
N ILE A 169 12.75 -1.74 -6.15
CA ILE A 169 13.31 -1.46 -7.47
C ILE A 169 13.53 0.05 -7.58
N THR A 170 14.76 0.46 -7.93
CA THR A 170 15.11 1.85 -8.21
C THR A 170 15.57 1.96 -9.66
N SER A 171 14.82 2.71 -10.46
CA SER A 171 15.12 2.99 -11.86
C SER A 171 15.57 4.44 -12.02
N ASN A 172 16.67 4.65 -12.72
CA ASN A 172 17.17 5.98 -13.10
C ASN A 172 17.14 6.10 -14.61
N PHE A 173 16.55 7.18 -15.10
CA PHE A 173 16.47 7.52 -16.52
C PHE A 173 17.30 8.77 -16.77
N PHE A 174 18.18 8.68 -17.78
CA PHE A 174 19.09 9.75 -18.16
C PHE A 174 18.89 10.08 -19.63
N VAL A 175 18.57 11.34 -19.91
CA VAL A 175 18.53 11.86 -21.28
C VAL A 175 19.92 12.36 -21.63
N LYS A 176 20.49 11.91 -22.75
CA LYS A 176 21.80 12.40 -23.21
C LYS A 176 21.67 13.90 -23.51
N ASP A 177 22.68 14.66 -23.10
CA ASP A 177 22.72 16.13 -23.19
C ASP A 177 21.72 16.89 -22.30
N ALA A 178 21.06 16.23 -21.34
CA ALA A 178 20.33 16.88 -20.25
C ALA A 178 21.14 16.80 -18.94
N ASP A 179 21.04 17.84 -18.11
CA ASP A 179 21.64 17.87 -16.76
C ASP A 179 20.80 17.12 -15.71
N ASP A 180 19.56 16.75 -16.04
CA ASP A 180 18.60 16.16 -15.11
C ASP A 180 18.44 14.65 -15.34
N SER A 181 18.21 13.92 -14.23
CA SER A 181 17.86 12.50 -14.24
C SER A 181 16.55 12.29 -13.47
N GLU A 182 15.71 11.37 -13.95
CA GLU A 182 14.50 10.97 -13.22
C GLU A 182 14.76 9.67 -12.45
N GLU A 183 14.54 9.70 -11.12
CA GLU A 183 14.55 8.50 -10.27
C GLU A 183 13.11 8.07 -9.97
N MET A 184 12.81 6.80 -10.18
CA MET A 184 11.54 6.16 -9.82
C MET A 184 11.78 4.96 -8.92
N GLN A 185 10.95 4.83 -7.88
CA GLN A 185 10.98 3.69 -6.98
C GLN A 185 9.67 2.90 -7.06
N ARG A 186 9.79 1.57 -7.11
CA ARG A 186 8.67 0.63 -7.06
C ARG A 186 8.90 -0.40 -5.96
N ILE A 187 7.85 -0.79 -5.27
CA ILE A 187 7.89 -1.80 -4.22
C ILE A 187 7.07 -2.98 -4.69
N ILE A 188 7.70 -4.14 -4.80
CA ILE A 188 7.08 -5.36 -5.29
C ILE A 188 7.01 -6.36 -4.14
N LYS A 189 5.79 -6.73 -3.75
CA LYS A 189 5.54 -7.77 -2.77
C LYS A 189 5.59 -9.13 -3.45
N ILE A 190 6.25 -10.09 -2.79
CA ILE A 190 6.27 -11.48 -3.20
C ILE A 190 5.19 -12.20 -2.39
N LEU A 191 4.16 -12.69 -3.09
CA LEU A 191 3.02 -13.38 -2.49
C LEU A 191 3.36 -14.85 -2.19
N PRO A 192 2.65 -15.50 -1.25
CA PRO A 192 2.90 -16.90 -0.90
C PRO A 192 2.76 -17.88 -2.09
N ASP A 193 1.91 -17.55 -3.06
CA ASP A 193 1.71 -18.33 -4.29
C ASP A 193 2.77 -18.04 -5.37
N GLY A 194 3.81 -17.26 -5.06
CA GLY A 194 4.89 -16.90 -5.97
C GLY A 194 4.57 -15.73 -6.91
N LYS A 195 3.35 -15.18 -6.88
CA LYS A 195 3.03 -14.00 -7.68
C LYS A 195 3.68 -12.73 -7.15
N LEU A 196 3.93 -11.79 -8.05
CA LEU A 196 4.52 -10.51 -7.77
C LEU A 196 3.44 -9.43 -7.85
N LYS A 197 3.36 -8.59 -6.82
CA LYS A 197 2.37 -7.52 -6.75
C LYS A 197 3.04 -6.21 -6.40
N GLU A 198 2.91 -5.22 -7.28
CA GLU A 198 3.32 -3.85 -6.94
C GLU A 198 2.40 -3.30 -5.83
N ILE A 199 3.02 -2.71 -4.80
CA ILE A 199 2.34 -2.14 -3.66
C ILE A 199 2.82 -0.71 -3.42
N SER A 200 1.96 0.10 -2.81
CA SER A 200 2.32 1.47 -2.41
C SER A 200 3.26 1.47 -1.20
N GLU A 201 4.00 2.57 -1.01
CA GLU A 201 4.79 2.79 0.22
C GLU A 201 3.91 2.70 1.48
N LYS A 202 2.68 3.24 1.42
CA LYS A 202 1.69 3.11 2.49
C LYS A 202 1.43 1.64 2.85
N GLU A 203 1.17 0.79 1.85
CA GLU A 203 0.91 -0.64 2.08
C GLU A 203 2.14 -1.37 2.62
N SER A 204 3.35 -1.06 2.11
CA SER A 204 4.62 -1.61 2.62
C SER A 204 4.83 -1.26 4.10
N ILE A 205 4.59 0.00 4.49
CA ILE A 205 4.73 0.44 5.89
C ILE A 205 3.67 -0.20 6.79
N LEU A 206 2.42 -0.33 6.33
CA LEU A 206 1.36 -1.01 7.09
C LEU A 206 1.72 -2.49 7.34
N ASP A 207 2.20 -3.19 6.32
CA ASP A 207 2.63 -4.58 6.44
C ASP A 207 3.86 -4.74 7.35
N PHE A 208 4.82 -3.82 7.26
CA PHE A 208 5.97 -3.77 8.17
C PHE A 208 5.53 -3.63 9.63
N VAL A 209 4.66 -2.65 9.93
CA VAL A 209 4.19 -2.41 11.31
C VAL A 209 3.38 -3.60 11.82
N ALA A 210 2.50 -4.17 11.01
CA ALA A 210 1.74 -5.36 11.38
C ALA A 210 2.66 -6.51 11.77
N LYS A 211 3.71 -6.76 10.96
CA LYS A 211 4.69 -7.81 11.22
C LYS A 211 5.47 -7.57 12.51
N GLU A 212 6.01 -6.37 12.72
CA GLU A 212 6.76 -6.02 13.94
C GLU A 212 5.92 -6.15 15.21
N LEU A 213 4.61 -5.89 15.10
CA LEU A 213 3.66 -6.04 16.19
C LEU A 213 3.07 -7.45 16.31
N ASN A 214 3.51 -8.41 15.50
CA ASN A 214 3.02 -9.79 15.44
C ASN A 214 1.50 -9.90 15.18
N ILE A 215 0.96 -9.02 14.32
CA ILE A 215 -0.44 -9.01 13.90
C ILE A 215 -0.56 -9.79 12.58
N GLU A 216 -1.25 -10.93 12.64
CA GLU A 216 -1.46 -11.79 11.47
C GLU A 216 -2.47 -11.19 10.48
N ASN A 217 -2.29 -11.45 9.19
CA ASN A 217 -3.17 -10.91 8.13
C ASN A 217 -4.67 -11.20 8.32
N PRO A 218 -5.11 -12.41 8.74
CA PRO A 218 -6.53 -12.68 8.97
C PRO A 218 -7.16 -11.84 10.08
N LYS A 219 -6.35 -11.28 10.99
CA LYS A 219 -6.82 -10.40 12.07
C LYS A 219 -6.86 -8.93 11.68
N ARG A 220 -6.48 -8.58 10.45
CA ARG A 220 -6.40 -7.18 10.00
C ARG A 220 -7.64 -6.82 9.20
N ILE A 221 -8.19 -5.64 9.45
CA ILE A 221 -9.24 -5.03 8.63
C ILE A 221 -8.61 -3.88 7.85
N LYS A 222 -8.16 -4.15 6.63
CA LYS A 222 -7.41 -3.18 5.81
C LYS A 222 -8.12 -1.83 5.63
N ASP A 223 -9.44 -1.84 5.52
CA ASP A 223 -10.25 -0.62 5.33
C ASP A 223 -10.26 0.29 6.58
N LEU A 224 -9.95 -0.25 7.75
CA LEU A 224 -9.86 0.48 9.02
C LEU A 224 -8.42 0.82 9.40
N GLU A 225 -7.43 0.45 8.59
CA GLU A 225 -6.03 0.83 8.82
C GLU A 225 -5.79 2.29 8.40
N ALA A 226 -5.05 3.01 9.23
CA ALA A 226 -4.73 4.41 8.95
C ALA A 226 -3.21 4.63 8.83
N PHE A 227 -2.82 5.45 7.87
CA PHE A 227 -1.44 5.89 7.66
C PHE A 227 -1.44 7.40 7.37
N LYS A 228 -0.52 8.14 7.98
CA LYS A 228 -0.35 9.57 7.69
C LYS A 228 1.05 10.04 8.02
N LEU A 229 1.67 10.81 7.11
CA LEU A 229 2.93 11.49 7.40
C LEU A 229 2.76 12.51 8.53
N GLN A 230 3.76 12.61 9.40
CA GLN A 230 3.80 13.63 10.44
C GLN A 230 4.01 15.01 9.81
N PRO A 231 3.13 16.00 10.04
CA PRO A 231 3.25 17.31 9.39
C PRO A 231 4.53 18.06 9.76
N ASN A 232 5.06 17.84 10.97
CA ASN A 232 6.27 18.51 11.47
C ASN A 232 7.55 17.70 11.20
N ASN A 233 7.43 16.47 10.73
CA ASN A 233 8.57 15.59 10.43
C ASN A 233 8.18 14.58 9.36
N PRO A 234 8.29 14.91 8.06
CA PRO A 234 7.87 14.01 6.98
C PRO A 234 8.71 12.73 6.89
N LYS A 235 9.77 12.58 7.68
CA LYS A 235 10.54 11.33 7.83
C LYS A 235 9.87 10.32 8.77
N GLU A 236 8.81 10.74 9.45
CA GLU A 236 8.01 9.90 10.33
C GLU A 236 6.56 9.79 9.82
N ALA A 237 5.96 8.62 10.03
CA ALA A 237 4.54 8.40 9.80
C ALA A 237 3.85 7.91 11.07
N ILE A 238 2.58 8.29 11.23
CA ILE A 238 1.65 7.69 12.18
C ILE A 238 0.96 6.53 11.48
N VAL A 239 0.88 5.39 12.16
CA VAL A 239 0.22 4.18 11.68
C VAL A 239 -0.76 3.70 12.73
N VAL A 240 -1.95 3.27 12.30
CA VAL A 240 -2.95 2.64 13.15
C VAL A 240 -3.35 1.30 12.53
N ILE A 241 -3.19 0.22 13.30
CA ILE A 241 -3.59 -1.13 12.90
C ILE A 241 -4.60 -1.65 13.93
N PRO A 242 -5.89 -1.71 13.60
CA PRO A 242 -6.84 -2.47 14.39
C PRO A 242 -6.59 -3.98 14.22
N GLU A 243 -6.59 -4.71 15.32
CA GLU A 243 -6.47 -6.17 15.34
C GLU A 243 -7.77 -6.79 15.87
N ILE A 244 -8.37 -7.70 15.09
CA ILE A 244 -9.55 -8.47 15.49
C ILE A 244 -9.20 -9.39 16.66
N MET A 245 -9.98 -9.27 17.74
CA MET A 245 -9.91 -10.14 18.91
C MET A 245 -11.12 -11.03 19.08
N GLU A 246 -12.29 -10.55 18.67
CA GLU A 246 -13.56 -11.28 18.69
C GLU A 246 -14.34 -10.97 17.42
N GLY A 247 -15.09 -11.95 16.93
CA GLY A 247 -15.93 -11.82 15.75
C GLY A 247 -15.15 -11.76 14.43
N SER A 248 -15.80 -11.27 13.39
CA SER A 248 -15.23 -11.10 12.05
C SER A 248 -15.96 -10.01 11.27
N LYS A 249 -15.35 -9.52 10.17
CA LYS A 249 -16.00 -8.51 9.33
C LYS A 249 -17.23 -9.10 8.62
N GLU A 250 -17.17 -10.38 8.27
CA GLU A 250 -18.22 -11.14 7.59
C GLU A 250 -19.47 -11.31 8.46
N GLU A 251 -19.30 -11.42 9.77
CA GLU A 251 -20.39 -11.46 10.75
C GLU A 251 -20.97 -10.07 11.06
N GLU A 252 -20.40 -8.99 10.49
CA GLU A 252 -20.68 -7.59 10.82
C GLU A 252 -20.52 -7.25 12.33
N PHE A 253 -19.88 -8.16 13.07
CA PHE A 253 -19.64 -8.09 14.50
C PHE A 253 -18.16 -8.30 14.77
N PHE A 254 -17.49 -7.33 15.39
CA PHE A 254 -16.11 -7.51 15.82
C PHE A 254 -15.70 -6.56 16.94
N ARG A 255 -14.71 -7.00 17.74
CA ARG A 255 -14.02 -6.17 18.74
C ARG A 255 -12.53 -6.10 18.44
N LEU A 256 -11.96 -4.90 18.50
CA LEU A 256 -10.61 -4.64 18.01
C LEU A 256 -9.68 -4.21 19.13
N ASN A 257 -8.49 -4.81 19.23
CA ASN A 257 -7.38 -4.11 19.89
C ASN A 257 -6.94 -2.92 19.02
N SER A 258 -6.42 -1.87 19.65
CA SER A 258 -5.85 -0.73 18.95
C SER A 258 -4.33 -0.73 19.08
N HIS A 259 -3.65 -0.79 17.93
CA HIS A 259 -2.20 -0.61 17.83
C HIS A 259 -1.92 0.69 17.10
N ILE A 260 -1.22 1.61 17.75
CA ILE A 260 -0.84 2.91 17.18
C ILE A 260 0.67 3.02 17.25
N ALA A 261 1.31 3.33 16.13
CA ALA A 261 2.76 3.43 16.03
C ALA A 261 3.20 4.72 15.35
N ILE A 262 4.40 5.19 15.70
CA ILE A 262 5.15 6.13 14.89
C ILE A 262 6.34 5.39 14.30
N VAL A 263 6.49 5.48 12.98
CA VAL A 263 7.51 4.76 12.22
C VAL A 263 8.51 5.75 11.63
N ASN A 264 9.80 5.46 11.74
CA ASN A 264 10.81 6.13 10.94
C ASN A 264 10.85 5.50 9.54
N LEU A 265 10.53 6.29 8.51
CA LEU A 265 10.39 5.80 7.14
C LEU A 265 11.73 5.38 6.53
N LYS A 266 12.83 6.02 6.92
CA LYS A 266 14.17 5.71 6.38
C LYS A 266 14.73 4.42 6.96
N SER A 267 14.68 4.25 8.28
CA SER A 267 15.20 3.04 8.93
C SER A 267 14.21 1.87 8.91
N LYS A 268 12.94 2.11 8.54
CA LYS A 268 11.82 1.18 8.71
C LYS A 268 11.84 0.60 10.14
N THR A 269 11.67 1.47 11.13
CA THR A 269 11.62 1.08 12.55
C THR A 269 10.47 1.77 13.28
N ILE A 270 9.83 1.06 14.21
CA ILE A 270 8.87 1.66 15.14
C ILE A 270 9.67 2.43 16.20
N THR A 271 9.41 3.73 16.32
CA THR A 271 10.09 4.60 17.31
C THR A 271 9.25 4.80 18.56
N HIS A 272 7.92 4.79 18.42
CA HIS A 272 6.97 4.93 19.53
C HIS A 272 5.75 4.09 19.24
N GLN A 273 5.15 3.51 20.29
CA GLN A 273 3.93 2.72 20.16
C GLN A 273 2.98 2.93 21.34
N TYR A 274 1.69 2.75 21.07
CA TYR A 274 0.61 2.61 22.04
C TYR A 274 -0.19 1.35 21.71
N PHE A 275 -0.52 0.59 22.74
CA PHE A 275 -1.44 -0.53 22.66
C PHE A 275 -2.59 -0.30 23.63
N GLU A 276 -3.81 -0.58 23.20
CA GLU A 276 -4.95 -0.67 24.09
C GLU A 276 -5.87 -1.82 23.69
N SER A 277 -6.31 -2.58 24.71
CA SER A 277 -7.14 -3.75 24.52
C SER A 277 -8.56 -3.38 24.06
N HIS A 278 -9.18 -4.26 23.28
CA HIS A 278 -10.61 -4.22 22.92
C HIS A 278 -11.55 -4.07 24.12
N LYS A 279 -11.09 -4.42 25.33
CA LYS A 279 -11.85 -4.28 26.58
C LYS A 279 -12.01 -2.84 27.04
N THR A 280 -11.12 -1.93 26.63
CA THR A 280 -11.08 -0.55 27.15
C THR A 280 -11.07 0.52 26.08
N ASN A 281 -10.63 0.21 24.85
CA ASN A 281 -10.59 1.21 23.76
C ASN A 281 -11.97 1.56 23.19
N GLY A 282 -12.98 0.70 23.38
CA GLY A 282 -14.34 0.88 22.85
C GLY A 282 -14.48 0.68 21.34
N TRP A 283 -13.49 0.07 20.66
CA TRP A 283 -13.54 -0.20 19.22
C TRP A 283 -14.33 -1.47 18.94
N VAL A 284 -15.63 -1.31 18.78
CA VAL A 284 -16.60 -2.39 18.58
C VAL A 284 -17.49 -2.05 17.39
N SER A 285 -17.69 -3.01 16.49
CA SER A 285 -18.76 -2.97 15.50
C SER A 285 -19.82 -3.97 15.92
N ASP A 286 -21.03 -3.50 16.22
CA ASP A 286 -22.18 -4.33 16.62
C ASP A 286 -23.48 -3.53 16.47
N ALA A 287 -24.30 -3.87 15.46
CA ALA A 287 -25.51 -3.16 15.00
C ALA A 287 -25.29 -1.70 14.55
N ILE A 288 -24.45 -0.95 15.26
CA ILE A 288 -23.81 0.28 14.85
C ILE A 288 -22.41 -0.10 14.34
N ARG A 289 -22.20 0.08 13.03
CA ARG A 289 -20.97 -0.28 12.35
C ARG A 289 -19.85 0.67 12.77
N LEU A 290 -18.69 0.12 13.13
CA LEU A 290 -17.45 0.88 13.14
C LEU A 290 -17.05 1.12 11.68
N ASP A 291 -17.25 2.36 11.23
CA ASP A 291 -17.20 2.73 9.83
C ASP A 291 -15.79 3.08 9.37
N GLU A 292 -15.07 3.84 10.19
CA GLU A 292 -13.79 4.41 9.78
C GLU A 292 -12.88 4.73 10.97
N ILE A 293 -11.57 4.57 10.77
CA ILE A 293 -10.52 5.08 11.66
C ILE A 293 -9.63 6.03 10.86
N LYS A 294 -9.45 7.26 11.37
CA LYS A 294 -8.67 8.31 10.71
C LYS A 294 -7.63 8.92 11.64
N ILE A 295 -6.49 9.31 11.07
CA ILE A 295 -5.47 10.09 11.77
C ILE A 295 -5.74 11.59 11.56
N ASP A 296 -6.05 12.26 12.66
CA ASP A 296 -6.16 13.71 12.74
C ASP A 296 -4.81 14.33 13.09
N THR A 297 -4.39 15.31 12.30
CA THR A 297 -3.13 16.03 12.51
C THR A 297 -3.38 17.53 12.58
N ALA A 298 -4.54 17.96 13.07
CA ALA A 298 -4.77 19.36 13.43
C ALA A 298 -3.69 19.84 14.43
N PRO A 299 -3.46 21.15 14.56
CA PRO A 299 -2.39 21.70 15.40
C PRO A 299 -2.74 21.65 16.89
N TYR A 300 -2.89 20.45 17.45
CA TYR A 300 -3.14 20.22 18.88
C TYR A 300 -1.87 20.45 19.71
N PHE A 301 -1.40 21.69 19.81
CA PHE A 301 -0.29 22.04 20.69
C PHE A 301 -0.75 21.99 22.14
N VAL A 302 -0.22 21.04 22.89
CA VAL A 302 -0.55 20.86 24.31
C VAL A 302 0.40 21.65 25.22
N ASN A 303 1.56 22.04 24.70
CA ASN A 303 2.48 23.02 25.27
C ASN A 303 3.33 23.62 24.14
N GLU A 304 4.36 24.40 24.47
CA GLU A 304 5.22 25.12 23.51
C GLU A 304 5.94 24.22 22.50
N SER A 305 6.29 23.00 22.88
CA SER A 305 7.12 22.09 22.07
C SER A 305 6.42 20.79 21.69
N THR A 306 5.30 20.47 22.34
CA THR A 306 4.60 19.20 22.19
C THR A 306 3.31 19.39 21.41
N ARG A 307 3.27 18.76 20.24
CA ARG A 307 2.08 18.66 19.41
C ARG A 307 1.51 17.25 19.51
N ALA A 308 0.25 17.15 19.90
CA ALA A 308 -0.51 15.91 19.84
C ALA A 308 -1.01 15.64 18.41
N PHE A 309 -1.25 14.37 18.11
CA PHE A 309 -2.07 13.94 16.98
C PHE A 309 -3.31 13.21 17.51
N GLY A 310 -4.35 13.17 16.69
CA GLY A 310 -5.62 12.55 17.05
C GLY A 310 -5.88 11.27 16.27
N ILE A 311 -6.62 10.35 16.89
CA ILE A 311 -7.28 9.24 16.21
C ILE A 311 -8.78 9.49 16.29
N ARG A 312 -9.43 9.59 15.13
CA ARG A 312 -10.88 9.69 14.97
C ARG A 312 -11.45 8.33 14.67
N VAL A 313 -12.54 7.97 15.34
CA VAL A 313 -13.28 6.74 15.06
C VAL A 313 -14.73 7.11 14.80
N SER A 314 -15.23 6.71 13.64
CA SER A 314 -16.58 6.98 13.16
C SER A 314 -17.43 5.72 13.27
N TYR A 315 -18.68 5.90 13.71
CA TYR A 315 -19.69 4.87 13.88
C TYR A 315 -20.94 5.26 13.10
N PHE A 316 -21.57 4.29 12.43
CA PHE A 316 -22.73 4.51 11.59
C PHE A 316 -23.81 3.44 11.80
N GLY A 317 -25.06 3.86 11.96
CA GLY A 317 -26.23 2.99 12.00
C GLY A 317 -26.98 3.02 10.66
N SER A 318 -27.33 1.86 10.14
CA SER A 318 -27.98 1.71 8.82
C SER A 318 -29.48 1.97 8.80
N SER A 319 -30.13 2.12 9.97
CA SER A 319 -31.57 2.32 10.05
C SER A 319 -31.97 3.68 9.49
N ARG A 320 -32.82 3.66 8.46
CA ARG A 320 -33.39 4.89 7.88
C ARG A 320 -34.35 5.60 8.84
N VAL A 321 -35.11 4.83 9.62
CA VAL A 321 -36.10 5.37 10.56
C VAL A 321 -35.49 5.77 11.90
N ASN A 322 -34.31 5.21 12.24
CA ASN A 322 -33.55 5.55 13.44
C ASN A 322 -32.09 5.84 13.06
N PRO A 323 -31.81 6.93 12.31
CA PRO A 323 -30.47 7.22 11.86
C PRO A 323 -29.54 7.44 13.05
N TYR A 324 -28.31 6.94 12.94
CA TYR A 324 -27.28 7.09 13.95
C TYR A 324 -25.93 7.33 13.30
N TYR A 325 -25.23 8.32 13.81
CA TYR A 325 -23.80 8.51 13.55
C TYR A 325 -23.12 9.07 14.79
N ASN A 326 -21.90 8.61 15.03
CA ASN A 326 -21.07 9.15 16.10
C ASN A 326 -19.61 9.19 15.68
N GLN A 327 -18.90 10.25 16.05
CA GLN A 327 -17.46 10.33 15.88
C GLN A 327 -16.79 10.71 17.20
N THR A 328 -15.77 9.95 17.55
CA THR A 328 -14.94 10.18 18.74
C THR A 328 -13.54 10.64 18.34
N LEU A 329 -12.85 11.33 19.26
CA LEU A 329 -11.47 11.77 19.12
C LEU A 329 -10.67 11.37 20.36
N SER A 330 -9.60 10.63 20.15
CA SER A 330 -8.54 10.42 21.15
C SER A 330 -7.29 11.19 20.75
N LEU A 331 -6.56 11.80 21.69
CA LEU A 331 -5.32 12.54 21.44
C LEU A 331 -4.12 11.81 22.03
N PHE A 332 -3.01 11.82 21.31
CA PHE A 332 -1.76 11.14 21.66
C PHE A 332 -0.56 12.07 21.52
N ILE A 333 0.40 11.95 22.44
CA ILE A 333 1.70 12.61 22.37
C ILE A 333 2.82 11.58 22.46
N LYS A 334 4.00 11.94 21.92
CA LYS A 334 5.23 11.21 22.22
C LYS A 334 5.61 11.49 23.67
N GLU A 335 5.86 10.44 24.45
CA GLU A 335 6.40 10.54 25.80
C GLU A 335 7.45 9.44 25.96
N ASN A 336 8.72 9.83 26.13
CA ASN A 336 9.85 8.91 26.10
C ASN A 336 9.85 8.08 24.79
N ASN A 337 9.92 6.75 24.89
CA ASN A 337 9.86 5.83 23.74
C ASN A 337 8.46 5.22 23.53
N THR A 338 7.42 5.85 24.08
CA THR A 338 6.03 5.40 23.95
C THR A 338 5.12 6.56 23.51
N LEU A 339 3.87 6.23 23.26
CA LEU A 339 2.81 7.18 23.01
C LEU A 339 1.91 7.23 24.24
N LYS A 340 1.63 8.44 24.73
CA LYS A 340 0.69 8.66 25.82
C LYS A 340 -0.63 9.17 25.28
N LYS A 341 -1.72 8.46 25.59
CA LYS A 341 -3.08 8.94 25.38
C LYS A 341 -3.38 10.01 26.42
N ILE A 342 -3.80 11.19 25.95
CA ILE A 342 -4.09 12.38 26.78
C ILE A 342 -5.53 12.87 26.64
N LEU A 343 -6.29 12.38 25.66
CA LEU A 343 -7.74 12.54 25.56
C LEU A 343 -8.31 11.19 25.13
N HIS A 344 -9.37 10.73 25.78
CA HIS A 344 -9.95 9.43 25.52
C HIS A 344 -11.36 9.55 24.96
N ASN A 345 -11.55 9.04 23.73
CA ASN A 345 -12.85 8.85 23.08
C ASN A 345 -13.83 10.01 23.24
N PHE A 346 -13.33 11.24 23.10
CA PHE A 346 -14.15 12.42 23.27
C PHE A 346 -15.13 12.54 22.10
N ASN A 347 -16.43 12.54 22.39
CA ASN A 347 -17.48 12.69 21.38
C ASN A 347 -17.39 14.06 20.72
N ILE A 348 -16.97 14.11 19.46
CA ILE A 348 -16.82 15.34 18.68
C ILE A 348 -17.98 15.56 17.71
N GLU A 349 -18.70 14.50 17.34
CA GLU A 349 -19.90 14.59 16.52
C GLU A 349 -20.89 13.49 16.91
N LYS A 350 -22.17 13.81 16.93
CA LYS A 350 -23.24 12.83 17.16
C LYS A 350 -24.50 13.27 16.41
N ASN A 351 -24.99 12.40 15.53
CA ASN A 351 -26.24 12.59 14.82
C ASN A 351 -27.18 11.45 15.17
N THR A 352 -28.39 11.78 15.61
CA THR A 352 -29.43 10.80 15.95
C THR A 352 -30.78 11.29 15.47
N GLY A 353 -31.71 10.38 15.20
CA GLY A 353 -33.09 10.79 15.00
C GLY A 353 -34.07 9.63 15.06
N GLU A 354 -35.34 9.99 15.03
CA GLU A 354 -36.47 9.08 14.91
C GLU A 354 -37.38 9.63 13.82
N TRP A 355 -37.73 8.78 12.86
CA TRP A 355 -38.51 9.16 11.69
C TRP A 355 -39.60 8.13 11.42
N ASN A 356 -40.81 8.58 11.10
CA ASN A 356 -41.91 7.68 10.79
C ASN A 356 -41.76 7.00 9.40
N GLY A 357 -40.72 7.35 8.64
CA GLY A 357 -40.41 6.80 7.32
C GLY A 357 -41.12 7.49 6.15
N ASN A 358 -41.94 8.51 6.44
CA ASN A 358 -42.70 9.30 5.47
C ASN A 358 -42.38 10.81 5.57
N CYS A 359 -42.68 11.44 6.71
CA CYS A 359 -42.42 12.87 6.92
C CYS A 359 -42.05 13.18 8.38
N GLU A 360 -42.95 12.89 9.33
CA GLU A 360 -42.77 13.32 10.72
C GLU A 360 -41.57 12.64 11.37
N GLY A 361 -40.73 13.46 12.02
CA GLY A 361 -39.55 12.98 12.71
C GLY A 361 -38.83 14.06 13.48
N GLU A 362 -37.90 13.63 14.33
CA GLU A 362 -37.08 14.50 15.15
C GLU A 362 -35.62 14.09 15.01
N PHE A 363 -34.76 15.05 14.71
CA PHE A 363 -33.34 14.84 14.47
C PHE A 363 -32.50 15.77 15.34
N PHE A 364 -31.38 15.24 15.82
CA PHE A 364 -30.40 15.94 16.65
C PHE A 364 -29.03 15.80 16.03
N ASN A 365 -28.33 16.91 15.86
CA ASN A 365 -26.95 16.98 15.41
C ASN A 365 -26.13 17.78 16.43
N GLU A 366 -25.22 17.10 17.12
CA GLU A 366 -24.24 17.69 18.01
C GLU A 366 -22.87 17.70 17.31
N SER A 367 -22.24 18.86 17.25
CA SER A 367 -20.87 19.02 16.75
C SER A 367 -20.02 19.82 17.73
N LYS A 368 -18.77 19.39 17.91
CA LYS A 368 -17.81 20.02 18.83
C LYS A 368 -16.52 20.38 18.14
N THR A 369 -16.11 21.63 18.30
CA THR A 369 -14.83 22.13 17.79
C THR A 369 -13.87 22.40 18.93
N LEU A 370 -12.72 21.75 18.89
CA LEU A 370 -11.64 21.93 19.87
C LEU A 370 -10.76 23.11 19.45
N VAL A 371 -10.57 24.06 20.36
CA VAL A 371 -9.74 25.25 20.18
C VAL A 371 -8.69 25.29 21.28
N ILE A 372 -7.42 25.21 20.89
CA ILE A 372 -6.29 25.35 21.81
C ILE A 372 -6.29 26.76 22.41
N SER A 373 -6.36 26.88 23.73
CA SER A 373 -6.43 28.18 24.42
C SER A 373 -5.03 28.75 24.72
N LYS A 374 -4.98 29.87 25.45
CA LYS A 374 -3.72 30.41 26.00
C LYS A 374 -3.51 30.04 27.48
N LYS A 375 -4.54 29.51 28.14
CA LYS A 375 -4.49 29.15 29.57
C LYS A 375 -3.89 27.76 29.72
N LYS A 376 -3.26 27.51 30.87
CA LYS A 376 -2.68 26.21 31.18
C LYS A 376 -3.14 25.69 32.52
N THR A 377 -3.29 24.38 32.60
CA THR A 377 -3.52 23.60 33.83
C THR A 377 -2.51 22.46 33.82
N ASN A 378 -1.78 22.25 34.92
CA ASN A 378 -0.79 21.18 35.05
C ASN A 378 0.27 21.15 33.92
N GLY A 379 0.69 22.32 33.42
CA GLY A 379 1.68 22.45 32.35
C GLY A 379 1.15 22.24 30.93
N TYR A 380 -0.13 21.85 30.80
CA TYR A 380 -0.80 21.61 29.52
C TYR A 380 -1.78 22.74 29.22
N VAL A 381 -1.94 23.09 27.96
CA VAL A 381 -2.88 24.11 27.50
C VAL A 381 -4.32 23.62 27.65
N ASP A 382 -5.20 24.43 28.23
CA ASP A 382 -6.63 24.15 28.32
C ASP A 382 -7.24 24.14 26.91
N ILE A 383 -8.16 23.21 26.63
CA ILE A 383 -8.84 23.12 25.34
C ILE A 383 -10.26 23.69 25.49
N LEU A 384 -10.54 24.80 24.79
CA LEU A 384 -11.89 25.34 24.69
C LEU A 384 -12.68 24.48 23.70
N VAL A 385 -13.78 23.90 24.14
CA VAL A 385 -14.70 23.15 23.30
C VAL A 385 -15.90 24.03 22.99
N LYS A 386 -16.10 24.34 21.70
CA LYS A 386 -17.31 25.00 21.21
C LYS A 386 -18.32 23.93 20.82
N HIS A 387 -19.50 23.96 21.41
CA HIS A 387 -20.60 23.04 21.12
C HIS A 387 -21.62 23.74 20.24
N LYS A 388 -22.08 23.04 19.20
CA LYS A 388 -23.22 23.42 18.39
C LYS A 388 -24.20 22.25 18.40
N LEU A 389 -25.41 22.49 18.88
CA LEU A 389 -26.52 21.55 18.86
C LEU A 389 -27.59 22.09 17.92
N ALA A 390 -27.86 21.35 16.85
CA ALA A 390 -28.97 21.60 15.94
C ALA A 390 -30.06 20.54 16.17
N LYS A 391 -31.29 21.00 16.32
CA LYS A 391 -32.48 20.16 16.42
C LYS A 391 -33.36 20.47 15.22
N SER A 392 -33.78 19.44 14.49
CA SER A 392 -34.72 19.55 13.37
C SER A 392 -35.97 18.74 13.69
N ILE A 393 -37.15 19.33 13.47
CA ILE A 393 -38.44 18.65 13.56
C ILE A 393 -39.08 18.71 12.19
N ALA A 394 -39.29 17.55 11.58
CA ALA A 394 -40.05 17.40 10.35
C ALA A 394 -41.51 17.13 10.69
N PHE A 395 -42.46 17.76 9.98
CA PHE A 395 -43.89 17.65 10.22
C PHE A 395 -44.68 17.87 8.92
N LEU A 396 -45.91 17.34 8.87
CA LEU A 396 -46.84 17.63 7.79
C LEU A 396 -47.48 18.99 8.00
N ASN A 397 -47.40 19.86 7.00
CA ASN A 397 -48.03 21.18 7.02
C ASN A 397 -49.51 21.10 6.65
N GLN A 398 -50.19 22.25 6.60
CA GLN A 398 -51.62 22.33 6.29
C GLN A 398 -51.98 21.90 4.84
N ASN A 399 -50.99 21.79 3.96
CA ASN A 399 -51.14 21.37 2.56
C ASN A 399 -50.72 19.90 2.35
N ASP A 400 -50.53 19.13 3.42
CA ASP A 400 -49.98 17.74 3.38
C ASP A 400 -48.57 17.65 2.76
N GLU A 401 -47.82 18.75 2.76
CA GLU A 401 -46.42 18.79 2.35
C GLU A 401 -45.52 18.64 3.58
N CYS A 402 -44.35 18.03 3.40
CA CYS A 402 -43.39 17.85 4.48
C CYS A 402 -42.55 19.12 4.66
N ASP A 403 -42.71 19.78 5.81
CA ASP A 403 -41.92 20.94 6.21
C ASP A 403 -40.99 20.59 7.37
N GLU A 404 -39.95 21.40 7.56
CA GLU A 404 -38.98 21.25 8.64
C GLU A 404 -38.84 22.53 9.47
N LYS A 405 -38.58 22.37 10.77
CA LYS A 405 -38.25 23.46 11.67
C LYS A 405 -36.96 23.19 12.43
N ASP A 406 -35.98 24.05 12.19
CA ASP A 406 -34.67 23.97 12.82
C ASP A 406 -34.52 24.91 14.01
N THR A 407 -33.82 24.44 15.04
CA THR A 407 -33.37 25.25 16.17
C THR A 407 -31.91 24.96 16.44
N ILE A 408 -31.09 26.02 16.54
CA ILE A 408 -29.66 25.92 16.83
C ILE A 408 -29.37 26.55 18.19
N SER A 409 -28.62 25.83 19.01
CA SER A 409 -28.07 26.35 20.27
C SER A 409 -26.55 26.17 20.27
N ASN A 410 -25.85 27.15 20.84
CA ASN A 410 -24.40 27.13 20.97
C ASN A 410 -24.02 27.26 22.45
N SER A 411 -23.02 26.50 22.86
CA SER A 411 -22.46 26.59 24.21
C SER A 411 -20.96 26.32 24.18
N SER A 412 -20.29 26.42 25.32
CA SER A 412 -18.86 26.14 25.41
C SER A 412 -18.52 25.46 26.73
N SER A 413 -17.53 24.57 26.69
CA SER A 413 -16.89 24.01 27.88
C SER A 413 -15.37 24.06 27.74
N ILE A 414 -14.65 23.74 28.81
CA ILE A 414 -13.19 23.71 28.81
C ILE A 414 -12.77 22.33 29.29
N LEU A 415 -11.93 21.65 28.50
CA LEU A 415 -11.24 20.45 28.94
C LEU A 415 -9.93 20.88 29.62
N ARG A 416 -9.71 20.36 30.82
CA ARG A 416 -8.49 20.61 31.59
C ARG A 416 -7.71 19.33 31.77
N PHE A 417 -6.39 19.44 31.68
CA PHE A 417 -5.52 18.30 31.90
C PHE A 417 -5.36 18.06 33.41
N ASP A 418 -5.78 16.89 33.88
CA ASP A 418 -5.72 16.53 35.31
C ASP A 418 -4.36 15.96 35.76
N GLY A 419 -3.41 15.84 34.84
CA GLY A 419 -2.11 15.18 35.03
C GLY A 419 -1.98 13.86 34.26
N GLN A 420 -3.11 13.28 33.85
CA GLN A 420 -3.18 12.06 33.04
C GLN A 420 -3.96 12.28 31.75
N LEU A 421 -5.16 12.86 31.84
CA LEU A 421 -6.08 13.04 30.73
C LEU A 421 -6.73 14.43 30.76
N TYR A 422 -7.20 14.87 29.60
CA TYR A 422 -8.15 15.97 29.48
C TYR A 422 -9.55 15.48 29.86
N ASN A 423 -10.19 16.19 30.79
CA ASN A 423 -11.56 15.93 31.28
C ASN A 423 -12.42 17.19 31.30
#